data_AF-A0A969S225-F1
#
_entry.id   AF-A0A969S225-F1
#
_cell.length_a   1.000
_cell.length_b   1.000
_cell.length_c   1.000
_cell.angle_alpha   90.00
_cell.angle_beta   90.00
_cell.angle_gamma   90.00
#
_symmetry.space_group_name_H-M   'P 1'
#
loop_
_entity.id
_entity.type
_entity.pdbx_description
1 polymer ?
#
loop_
_entity_poly.entity_id
_entity_poly.type
_entity_poly.pdbx_seq_one_letter_code
_entity_poly.pdbx_strand_id
1 'polypeptide(L)'
;MNASSRSPNPSPNPSPNPSSQRQLRSQRLRRLGGGLAIALGGSLLGLLLLGLPLWVRVSCDRSPPSPLVNCQVRGSSLIGIPWRNQTLSNIVGVELNLQSYQPGRIYRTFLYTYEAEIPLASYSVVYATAQSARDKIKDFLENPEQPSLQVSYGPPWVTVVTALVFAILMLGLGGLMVWLG
;
A
#
# COMPACT_ATOMS: atom_id res chain seq x y z
N MET A 1 20.68 82.13 -43.33
CA MET A 1 21.40 81.05 -42.62
C MET A 1 20.45 79.87 -42.53
N ASN A 2 20.63 78.86 -43.40
CA ASN A 2 19.76 77.68 -43.51
C ASN A 2 20.29 76.54 -42.62
N ALA A 3 19.50 76.11 -41.65
CA ALA A 3 19.80 74.91 -40.86
C ALA A 3 19.22 73.67 -41.55
N SER A 4 20.10 72.78 -42.01
CA SER A 4 19.75 71.48 -42.59
C SER A 4 19.36 70.49 -41.50
N SER A 5 18.16 69.91 -41.59
CA SER A 5 17.74 68.76 -40.80
C SER A 5 18.38 67.48 -41.37
N ARG A 6 19.17 66.78 -40.55
CA ARG A 6 19.64 65.42 -40.85
C ARG A 6 18.80 64.42 -40.05
N SER A 7 18.08 63.57 -40.77
CA SER A 7 17.34 62.43 -40.22
C SER A 7 18.30 61.25 -40.00
N PRO A 8 18.34 60.58 -38.84
CA PRO A 8 19.15 59.39 -38.65
C PRO A 8 18.46 58.15 -39.22
N ASN A 9 19.23 57.43 -40.02
CA ASN A 9 18.93 56.17 -40.67
C ASN A 9 18.57 55.07 -39.64
N PRO A 10 17.50 54.27 -39.82
CA PRO A 10 17.20 53.14 -38.95
C PRO A 10 18.14 51.96 -39.21
N SER A 11 18.73 51.42 -38.13
CA SER A 11 19.59 50.24 -38.15
C SER A 11 18.85 48.98 -38.65
N PRO A 12 19.55 48.04 -39.30
CA PRO A 12 18.96 46.81 -39.82
C PRO A 12 18.56 45.85 -38.69
N ASN A 13 17.34 45.33 -38.80
CA ASN A 13 16.77 44.34 -37.90
C ASN A 13 17.51 42.99 -38.06
N PRO A 14 18.03 42.36 -36.99
CA PRO A 14 18.75 41.09 -37.11
C PRO A 14 17.79 39.95 -37.50
N SER A 15 18.12 39.23 -38.57
CA SER A 15 17.38 38.03 -38.98
C SER A 15 17.49 36.93 -37.92
N PRO A 16 16.36 36.27 -37.58
CA PRO A 16 16.35 35.23 -36.55
C PRO A 16 17.11 33.98 -37.01
N ASN A 17 18.06 33.54 -36.20
CA ASN A 17 18.87 32.35 -36.44
C ASN A 17 18.01 31.07 -36.25
N PRO A 18 17.87 30.19 -37.26
CA PRO A 18 16.96 29.02 -37.21
C PRO A 18 17.39 27.93 -36.20
N SER A 19 18.63 27.93 -35.75
CA SER A 19 19.14 27.01 -34.73
C SER A 19 18.52 27.23 -33.34
N SER A 20 18.17 28.47 -33.01
CA SER A 20 17.57 28.85 -31.71
C SER A 20 16.12 28.36 -31.58
N GLN A 21 15.36 28.28 -32.68
CA GLN A 21 13.98 27.80 -32.66
C GLN A 21 13.88 26.28 -32.45
N ARG A 22 14.84 25.49 -32.96
CA ARG A 22 14.85 24.03 -32.75
C ARG A 22 15.15 23.66 -31.29
N GLN A 23 15.98 24.43 -30.58
CA GLN A 23 16.26 24.19 -29.16
C GLN A 23 15.05 24.51 -28.25
N LEU A 24 14.27 25.53 -28.57
CA LEU A 24 13.05 25.87 -27.83
C LEU A 24 11.94 24.82 -27.98
N ARG A 25 11.84 24.15 -29.13
CA ARG A 25 10.85 23.07 -29.35
C ARG A 25 11.19 21.77 -28.61
N SER A 26 12.47 21.39 -28.52
CA SER A 26 12.86 20.16 -27.82
C SER A 26 12.70 20.28 -26.30
N GLN A 27 12.91 21.49 -25.73
CA GLN A 27 12.68 21.75 -24.31
C GLN A 27 11.19 21.75 -23.94
N ARG A 28 10.28 22.24 -24.81
CA ARG A 28 8.83 22.16 -24.56
C ARG A 28 8.29 20.73 -24.63
N LEU A 29 8.74 19.91 -25.58
CA LEU A 29 8.29 18.52 -25.69
C LEU A 29 8.74 17.65 -24.51
N ARG A 30 9.95 17.86 -23.97
CA ARG A 30 10.41 17.12 -22.77
C ARG A 30 9.62 17.48 -21.51
N ARG A 31 9.18 18.73 -21.36
CA ARG A 31 8.34 19.15 -20.22
C ARG A 31 6.92 18.60 -20.29
N LEU A 32 6.35 18.45 -21.49
CA LEU A 32 5.01 17.86 -21.68
C LEU A 32 5.01 16.33 -21.66
N GLY A 33 6.03 15.67 -22.22
CA GLY A 33 6.11 14.20 -22.28
C GLY A 33 6.55 13.53 -20.98
N GLY A 34 7.44 14.18 -20.20
CA GLY A 34 7.94 13.61 -18.94
C GLY A 34 6.90 13.58 -17.81
N GLY A 35 6.05 14.61 -17.71
CA GLY A 35 5.03 14.68 -16.67
C GLY A 35 3.93 13.63 -16.82
N LEU A 36 3.53 13.33 -18.07
CA LEU A 36 2.44 12.39 -18.35
C LEU A 36 2.83 10.93 -18.05
N ALA A 37 4.08 10.56 -18.34
CA ALA A 37 4.59 9.21 -18.07
C ALA A 37 4.73 8.93 -16.56
N ILE A 38 5.14 9.92 -15.78
CA ILE A 38 5.25 9.81 -14.32
C ILE A 38 3.85 9.72 -13.68
N ALA A 39 2.88 10.50 -14.17
CA ALA A 39 1.51 10.46 -13.69
C ALA A 39 0.83 9.11 -13.94
N LEU A 40 0.98 8.54 -15.14
CA LEU A 40 0.40 7.23 -15.49
C LEU A 40 1.13 6.07 -14.80
N GLY A 41 2.46 6.11 -14.74
CA GLY A 41 3.26 5.09 -14.07
C GLY A 41 3.04 5.04 -12.55
N GLY A 42 2.94 6.20 -11.90
CA GLY A 42 2.65 6.30 -10.47
C GLY A 42 1.24 5.82 -10.11
N SER A 43 0.25 6.10 -10.94
CA SER A 43 -1.14 5.69 -10.70
C SER A 43 -1.31 4.16 -10.77
N LEU A 44 -0.67 3.49 -11.74
CA LEU A 44 -0.74 2.04 -11.88
C LEU A 44 -0.07 1.32 -10.71
N LEU A 45 1.11 1.79 -10.29
CA LEU A 45 1.83 1.23 -9.14
C LEU A 45 1.06 1.44 -7.84
N GLY A 46 0.44 2.62 -7.65
CA GLY A 46 -0.44 2.90 -6.52
C GLY A 46 -1.64 1.95 -6.45
N LEU A 47 -2.32 1.73 -7.58
CA LEU A 47 -3.42 0.76 -7.68
C LEU A 47 -2.99 -0.67 -7.36
N LEU A 48 -1.81 -1.08 -7.84
CA LEU A 48 -1.29 -2.42 -7.62
C LEU A 48 -0.95 -2.66 -6.14
N LEU A 49 -0.38 -1.66 -5.46
CA LEU A 49 -0.09 -1.71 -4.02
C LEU A 49 -1.38 -1.71 -3.16
N LEU A 50 -2.42 -0.99 -3.60
CA LEU A 50 -3.70 -0.93 -2.92
C LEU A 50 -4.48 -2.25 -2.94
N GLY A 51 -4.29 -3.06 -3.99
CA GLY A 51 -4.93 -4.37 -4.15
C GLY A 51 -4.29 -5.49 -3.32
N LEU A 52 -3.16 -5.24 -2.66
CA LEU A 52 -2.47 -6.30 -1.93
C LEU A 52 -3.22 -6.69 -0.64
N PRO A 53 -3.28 -7.99 -0.32
CA PRO A 53 -3.83 -8.48 0.94
C PRO A 53 -2.88 -8.14 2.09
N LEU A 54 -3.24 -7.17 2.92
CA LEU A 54 -2.27 -6.57 3.83
C LEU A 54 -2.51 -6.92 5.29
N TRP A 55 -3.74 -7.28 5.63
CA TRP A 55 -4.12 -7.61 7.01
C TRP A 55 -5.07 -8.79 6.99
N VAL A 56 -4.89 -9.70 7.94
CA VAL A 56 -5.84 -10.75 8.25
C VAL A 56 -6.36 -10.52 9.65
N ARG A 57 -7.66 -10.42 9.80
CA ARG A 57 -8.35 -10.37 11.09
C ARG A 57 -8.97 -11.73 11.36
N VAL A 58 -8.66 -12.28 12.52
CA VAL A 58 -9.35 -13.44 13.08
C VAL A 58 -10.30 -12.91 14.13
N SER A 59 -11.59 -13.15 13.93
CA SER A 59 -12.64 -12.87 14.92
C SER A 59 -13.21 -14.19 15.36
N CYS A 60 -13.12 -14.51 16.65
CA CYS A 60 -13.75 -15.67 17.23
C CYS A 60 -14.77 -15.20 18.26
N ASP A 61 -16.00 -15.70 18.11
CA ASP A 61 -17.07 -15.43 19.06
C ASP A 61 -17.55 -16.76 19.64
N ARG A 62 -17.65 -16.82 20.97
CA ARG A 62 -18.34 -17.92 21.65
C ARG A 62 -19.83 -17.60 21.67
N SER A 63 -20.65 -18.50 21.14
CA SER A 63 -22.11 -18.33 21.17
C SER A 63 -22.69 -19.08 22.38
N PRO A 64 -22.97 -18.40 23.52
CA PRO A 64 -23.70 -19.03 24.61
C PRO A 64 -25.10 -19.43 24.12
N PRO A 65 -25.66 -20.58 24.54
CA PRO A 65 -25.17 -21.50 25.59
C PRO A 65 -24.27 -22.64 25.09
N SER A 66 -23.90 -22.68 23.82
CA SER A 66 -23.13 -23.78 23.25
C SER A 66 -21.62 -23.61 23.43
N PRO A 67 -20.84 -24.69 23.62
CA PRO A 67 -19.37 -24.62 23.62
C PRO A 67 -18.76 -24.37 22.22
N LEU A 68 -19.61 -24.17 21.20
CA LEU A 68 -19.18 -23.96 19.83
C LEU A 68 -18.54 -22.57 19.70
N VAL A 69 -17.27 -22.58 19.31
CA VAL A 69 -16.51 -21.38 18.94
C VAL A 69 -16.66 -21.17 17.44
N ASN A 70 -17.28 -20.07 17.05
CA ASN A 70 -17.38 -19.66 15.66
C ASN A 70 -16.27 -18.67 15.36
N CYS A 71 -15.29 -19.09 14.57
CA CYS A 71 -14.20 -18.23 14.16
C CYS A 71 -14.38 -17.80 12.69
N GLN A 72 -14.03 -16.57 12.37
CA GLN A 72 -14.01 -16.03 11.03
C GLN A 72 -12.64 -15.44 10.75
N VAL A 73 -12.01 -15.93 9.68
CA VAL A 73 -10.77 -15.36 9.15
C VAL A 73 -11.16 -14.45 8.00
N ARG A 74 -10.99 -13.15 8.22
CA ARG A 74 -11.22 -12.10 7.22
C ARG A 74 -9.90 -11.49 6.79
N GLY A 75 -9.54 -11.73 5.54
CA GLY A 75 -8.44 -11.03 4.91
C GLY A 75 -8.94 -9.74 4.26
N SER A 76 -8.31 -8.61 4.58
CA SER A 76 -8.62 -7.31 4.00
C SER A 76 -7.44 -6.72 3.23
N SER A 77 -7.74 -6.07 2.11
CA SER A 77 -6.84 -5.19 1.38
C SER A 77 -6.88 -3.76 1.95
N LEU A 78 -5.97 -2.87 1.53
CA LEU A 78 -5.98 -1.46 1.95
C LEU A 78 -7.26 -0.72 1.56
N ILE A 79 -7.87 -1.15 0.45
CA ILE A 79 -9.13 -0.60 -0.06
C ILE A 79 -10.37 -1.22 0.62
N GLY A 80 -10.19 -1.98 1.70
CA GLY A 80 -11.29 -2.58 2.47
C GLY A 80 -12.01 -3.73 1.77
N ILE A 81 -11.57 -4.13 0.57
CA ILE A 81 -12.15 -5.27 -0.14
C ILE A 81 -11.70 -6.55 0.56
N PRO A 82 -12.63 -7.39 1.04
CA PRO A 82 -12.29 -8.67 1.63
C PRO A 82 -11.80 -9.62 0.54
N TRP A 83 -10.54 -10.07 0.64
CA TRP A 83 -9.98 -11.05 -0.29
C TRP A 83 -10.18 -12.49 0.19
N ARG A 84 -10.48 -12.66 1.48
CA ARG A 84 -10.75 -13.95 2.11
C ARG A 84 -11.80 -13.76 3.21
N ASN A 85 -12.85 -14.56 3.18
CA ASN A 85 -13.82 -14.66 4.27
C ASN A 85 -14.14 -16.13 4.46
N GLN A 86 -13.55 -16.73 5.49
CA GLN A 86 -13.71 -18.15 5.78
C GLN A 86 -14.15 -18.33 7.22
N THR A 87 -15.29 -18.99 7.40
CA THR A 87 -15.76 -19.46 8.71
C THR A 87 -15.02 -20.75 9.06
N LEU A 88 -14.44 -20.78 10.25
CA LEU A 88 -13.75 -21.93 10.82
C LEU A 88 -14.64 -22.53 11.91
N SER A 89 -15.03 -23.77 11.71
CA SER A 89 -15.65 -24.60 12.73
C SER A 89 -14.56 -25.12 13.67
N ASN A 90 -14.69 -24.82 14.97
CA ASN A 90 -14.03 -25.54 16.05
C ASN A 90 -12.48 -25.61 15.93
N ILE A 91 -11.82 -24.49 16.25
CA ILE A 91 -10.35 -24.43 16.29
C ILE A 91 -9.84 -25.28 17.46
N VAL A 92 -8.97 -26.23 17.14
CA VAL A 92 -8.36 -27.17 18.11
C VAL A 92 -7.05 -26.61 18.66
N GLY A 93 -6.28 -25.92 17.82
CA GLY A 93 -4.98 -25.43 18.21
C GLY A 93 -4.40 -24.41 17.24
N VAL A 94 -3.27 -23.84 17.66
CA VAL A 94 -2.49 -22.88 16.90
C VAL A 94 -1.01 -23.17 17.07
N GLU A 95 -0.30 -23.30 15.95
CA GLU A 95 1.15 -23.47 15.97
C GLU A 95 1.85 -22.48 15.05
N LEU A 96 3.14 -22.32 15.33
CA LEU A 96 4.03 -21.44 14.61
C LEU A 96 5.02 -22.35 13.88
N ASN A 97 4.87 -22.43 12.56
CA ASN A 97 5.71 -23.26 11.72
C ASN A 97 6.87 -22.40 11.19
N LEU A 98 8.10 -22.83 11.46
CA LEU A 98 9.29 -22.27 10.81
C LEU A 98 9.45 -22.94 9.45
N GLN A 99 9.19 -22.20 8.38
CA GLN A 99 9.68 -22.60 7.07
C GLN A 99 11.13 -22.13 6.93
N SER A 100 12.07 -23.05 7.11
CA SER A 100 13.52 -22.84 6.89
C SER A 100 13.88 -22.92 5.41
N TYR A 101 13.24 -22.12 4.57
CA TYR A 101 13.59 -22.03 3.15
C TYR A 101 14.51 -20.82 2.94
N GLN A 102 15.85 -21.04 3.03
CA GLN A 102 16.91 -20.07 2.68
C GLN A 102 17.06 -18.81 3.60
N PRO A 103 18.15 -17.99 3.50
CA PRO A 103 18.52 -17.08 4.59
C PRO A 103 17.48 -15.97 4.79
N GLY A 104 16.74 -16.13 5.89
CA GLY A 104 15.62 -15.30 6.29
C GLY A 104 14.57 -16.21 6.93
N ARG A 105 14.56 -16.32 8.26
CA ARG A 105 13.58 -17.18 8.96
C ARG A 105 12.19 -16.59 8.76
N ILE A 106 11.37 -17.29 7.99
CA ILE A 106 9.97 -16.93 7.74
C ILE A 106 9.12 -17.67 8.76
N TYR A 107 8.24 -16.92 9.43
CA TYR A 107 7.30 -17.46 10.39
C TYR A 107 5.89 -17.37 9.83
N ARG A 108 5.19 -18.51 9.87
CA ARG A 108 3.77 -18.60 9.53
C ARG A 108 3.02 -19.21 10.70
N THR A 109 1.88 -18.61 11.02
CA THR A 109 0.96 -19.13 12.02
C THR A 109 -0.08 -19.97 11.32
N PHE A 110 -0.28 -21.20 11.78
CA PHE A 110 -1.28 -22.12 11.27
C PHE A 110 -2.34 -22.38 12.34
N LEU A 111 -3.60 -22.34 11.92
CA LEU A 111 -4.74 -22.74 12.72
C LEU A 111 -5.08 -24.18 12.37
N TYR A 112 -5.22 -25.03 13.39
CA TYR A 112 -5.65 -26.40 13.21
C TYR A 112 -7.12 -26.52 13.58
N THR A 113 -7.91 -27.00 12.63
CA THR A 113 -9.27 -27.49 12.86
C THR A 113 -9.26 -29.01 12.77
N TYR A 114 -10.39 -29.66 13.09
CA TYR A 114 -10.54 -31.10 12.87
C TYR A 114 -10.49 -31.50 11.38
N GLU A 115 -10.74 -30.56 10.48
CA GLU A 115 -10.85 -30.81 9.04
C GLU A 115 -9.55 -30.52 8.29
N ALA A 116 -8.85 -29.44 8.67
CA ALA A 116 -7.69 -28.97 7.93
C ALA A 116 -6.74 -28.10 8.75
N GLU A 117 -5.50 -28.04 8.29
CA GLU A 117 -4.54 -27.01 8.66
C GLU A 117 -4.74 -25.77 7.78
N ILE A 118 -4.96 -24.62 8.40
CA ILE A 118 -5.35 -23.40 7.72
C ILE A 118 -4.32 -22.30 8.01
N PRO A 119 -3.55 -21.83 7.01
CA PRO A 119 -2.60 -20.75 7.23
C PRO A 119 -3.35 -19.47 7.56
N LEU A 120 -2.90 -18.76 8.60
CA LEU A 120 -3.48 -17.48 9.00
C LEU A 120 -3.29 -16.45 7.90
N ALA A 121 -2.08 -16.36 7.35
CA ALA A 121 -1.73 -15.51 6.23
C ALA A 121 -1.01 -16.31 5.14
N SER A 122 -1.21 -15.88 3.89
CA SER A 122 -0.46 -16.41 2.74
C SER A 122 0.98 -15.91 2.69
N TYR A 123 1.29 -14.85 3.43
CA TYR A 123 2.61 -14.23 3.49
C TYR A 123 3.33 -14.50 4.82
N SER A 124 4.64 -14.31 4.81
CA SER A 124 5.52 -14.40 5.97
C SER A 124 5.46 -13.15 6.84
N VAL A 125 5.55 -13.31 8.16
CA VAL A 125 5.73 -12.17 9.09
C VAL A 125 6.94 -12.36 9.99
N VAL A 126 7.27 -11.29 10.73
CA VAL A 126 8.30 -11.30 11.76
C VAL A 126 7.88 -12.17 12.94
N TYR A 127 8.83 -12.88 13.55
CA TYR A 127 8.60 -13.79 14.68
C TYR A 127 7.71 -13.19 15.77
N ALA A 128 7.99 -11.95 16.22
CA ALA A 128 7.25 -11.29 17.29
C ALA A 128 5.74 -11.15 16.98
N THR A 129 5.39 -10.82 15.73
CA THR A 129 3.98 -10.72 15.30
C THR A 129 3.33 -12.10 15.24
N ALA A 130 4.03 -13.09 14.70
CA ALA A 130 3.53 -14.46 14.64
C ALA A 130 3.32 -15.08 16.03
N GLN A 131 4.26 -14.86 16.94
CA GLN A 131 4.21 -15.33 18.31
C GLN A 131 3.10 -14.63 19.09
N SER A 132 2.99 -13.30 19.02
CA SER A 132 1.93 -12.57 19.71
C SER A 132 0.53 -13.01 19.27
N ALA A 133 0.34 -13.30 17.98
CA ALA A 133 -0.92 -13.82 17.47
C ALA A 133 -1.20 -15.23 18.00
N ARG A 134 -0.21 -16.13 17.97
CA ARG A 134 -0.30 -17.48 18.52
C ARG A 134 -0.69 -17.44 20.00
N ASP A 135 0.00 -16.64 20.80
CA ASP A 135 -0.20 -16.59 22.25
C ASP A 135 -1.60 -16.06 22.59
N LYS A 136 -2.11 -15.04 21.89
CA LYS A 136 -3.49 -14.55 22.07
C LYS A 136 -4.55 -15.58 21.69
N ILE A 137 -4.36 -16.29 20.59
CA ILE A 137 -5.28 -17.34 20.16
C ILE A 137 -5.24 -18.50 21.16
N LYS A 138 -4.05 -18.92 21.58
CA LYS A 138 -3.86 -19.97 22.56
C LYS A 138 -4.51 -19.61 23.90
N ASP A 139 -4.29 -18.40 24.39
CA ASP A 139 -4.89 -17.89 25.63
C ASP A 139 -6.43 -17.89 25.55
N PHE A 140 -7.00 -17.47 24.43
CA PHE A 140 -8.45 -17.57 24.21
C PHE A 140 -8.95 -19.02 24.21
N LEU A 141 -8.22 -19.95 23.60
CA LEU A 141 -8.59 -21.37 23.60
C LEU A 141 -8.51 -21.98 25.01
N GLU A 142 -7.53 -21.59 25.82
CA GLU A 142 -7.33 -22.07 27.19
C GLU A 142 -8.29 -21.42 28.20
N ASN A 143 -8.73 -20.16 27.97
CA ASN A 143 -9.60 -19.42 28.88
C ASN A 143 -11.06 -19.40 28.38
N PRO A 144 -11.96 -20.28 28.87
CA PRO A 144 -13.37 -20.35 28.43
C PRO A 144 -14.20 -19.10 28.77
N GLU A 145 -13.74 -18.28 29.72
CA GLU A 145 -14.45 -17.08 30.16
C GLU A 145 -14.38 -15.91 29.17
N GLN A 146 -13.43 -15.93 28.23
CA GLN A 146 -13.33 -14.89 27.20
C GLN A 146 -14.46 -15.04 26.17
N PRO A 147 -15.38 -14.08 26.02
CA PRO A 147 -16.54 -14.23 25.13
C PRO A 147 -16.17 -14.08 23.65
N SER A 148 -15.17 -13.24 23.36
CA SER A 148 -14.71 -12.99 21.99
C SER A 148 -13.21 -12.69 21.94
N LEU A 149 -12.62 -12.97 20.78
CA LEU A 149 -11.23 -12.68 20.46
C LEU A 149 -11.16 -12.01 19.10
N GLN A 150 -10.44 -10.89 19.04
CA GLN A 150 -10.07 -10.26 17.78
C GLN A 150 -8.55 -10.09 17.70
N VAL A 151 -7.94 -10.79 16.75
CA VAL A 151 -6.50 -10.69 16.47
C VAL A 151 -6.31 -10.17 15.05
N SER A 152 -5.61 -9.03 14.94
CA SER A 152 -5.14 -8.53 13.64
C SER A 152 -3.72 -9.01 13.39
N TYR A 153 -3.51 -9.62 12.23
CA TYR A 153 -2.25 -10.14 11.76
C TYR A 153 -1.86 -9.39 10.49
N GLY A 154 -0.75 -8.68 10.52
CA GLY A 154 -0.31 -7.87 9.40
C GLY A 154 1.16 -7.50 9.52
N PRO A 155 1.86 -7.24 8.40
CA PRO A 155 3.22 -6.74 8.46
C PRO A 155 3.22 -5.29 9.00
N PRO A 156 4.07 -4.95 9.97
CA PRO A 156 4.11 -3.59 10.52
C PRO A 156 4.54 -2.55 9.46
N TRP A 157 5.28 -2.95 8.43
CA TRP A 157 5.70 -2.05 7.36
C TRP A 157 4.54 -1.53 6.51
N VAL A 158 3.38 -2.19 6.52
CA VAL A 158 2.23 -1.76 5.73
C VAL A 158 1.74 -0.39 6.19
N THR A 159 1.65 -0.14 7.50
CA THR A 159 1.23 1.18 7.99
C THR A 159 2.17 2.27 7.51
N VAL A 160 3.48 1.99 7.57
CA VAL A 160 4.54 2.92 7.16
C VAL A 160 4.44 3.21 5.67
N VAL A 161 4.34 2.18 4.83
CA VAL A 161 4.20 2.34 3.37
C VAL A 161 2.92 3.08 3.03
N THR A 162 1.80 2.76 3.68
CA THR A 162 0.51 3.44 3.45
C THR A 162 0.59 4.91 3.83
N ALA A 163 1.17 5.24 4.98
CA ALA A 163 1.37 6.62 5.42
C ALA A 163 2.30 7.40 4.46
N LEU A 164 3.37 6.77 3.98
CA LEU A 164 4.29 7.36 3.00
C LEU A 164 3.59 7.66 1.68
N VAL A 165 2.85 6.68 1.13
CA VAL A 165 2.10 6.84 -0.13
C VAL A 165 1.07 7.96 0.02
N PHE A 166 0.34 7.99 1.14
CA PHE A 166 -0.62 9.05 1.42
C PHE A 166 0.05 10.44 1.50
N ALA A 167 1.20 10.56 2.16
CA ALA A 167 1.94 11.81 2.23
C ALA A 167 2.39 12.30 0.85
N ILE A 168 2.91 11.40 0.00
CA ILE A 168 3.31 11.71 -1.38
C ILE A 168 2.10 12.20 -2.20
N LEU A 169 0.95 11.52 -2.08
CA LEU A 169 -0.28 11.92 -2.76
C LEU A 169 -0.76 13.31 -2.32
N MET A 170 -0.73 13.61 -1.02
CA MET A 170 -1.11 14.92 -0.49
C MET A 170 -0.18 16.04 -0.95
N LEU A 171 1.14 15.79 -0.97
CA LEU A 171 2.11 16.75 -1.51
C LEU A 171 1.92 16.98 -3.02
N GLY A 172 1.64 15.91 -3.77
CA GLY A 172 1.35 16.00 -5.21
C GLY A 172 0.08 16.79 -5.51
N LEU A 173 -1.01 16.53 -4.79
CA LEU A 173 -2.27 17.27 -4.92
C LEU A 173 -2.12 18.74 -4.52
N GLY A 174 -1.40 19.02 -3.42
CA GLY A 174 -1.12 20.39 -3.00
C GLY A 174 -0.31 21.17 -4.03
N GLY A 175 0.74 20.56 -4.59
CA GLY A 175 1.53 21.16 -5.66
C GLY A 175 0.71 21.43 -6.94
N LEU A 176 -0.21 20.53 -7.28
CA LEU A 176 -1.12 20.72 -8.41
C LEU A 176 -2.08 21.90 -8.18
N MET A 177 -2.63 22.04 -6.97
CA MET A 177 -3.50 23.17 -6.63
C MET A 177 -2.76 24.51 -6.69
N VAL A 178 -1.52 24.57 -6.19
CA VAL A 178 -0.67 25.77 -6.29
C VAL A 178 -0.33 26.10 -7.74
N TRP A 179 -0.21 25.11 -8.62
CA TRP A 179 0.08 25.34 -10.03
C TRP A 179 -1.14 25.83 -10.83
N LEU A 180 -2.35 25.49 -10.40
CA LEU A 180 -3.61 25.85 -11.08
C LEU A 180 -4.23 27.17 -10.61
N GLY A 181 -3.89 27.66 -9.41
CA GLY A 181 -4.35 28.93 -8.84
C GLY A 181 -3.44 30.10 -9.16
#